data_AF-A0A925D6T6-F1
#
_entry.id   AF-A0A925D6T6-F1
#
_cell.length_a   1.000
_cell.length_b   1.000
_cell.length_c   1.000
_cell.angle_alpha   90.00
_cell.angle_beta   90.00
_cell.angle_gamma   90.00
#
_symmetry.space_group_name_H-M   'P 1'
#
loop_
_entity.id
_entity.type
_entity.pdbx_description
1 polymer ?
#
loop_
_entity_poly.entity_id
_entity_poly.type
_entity_poly.pdbx_seq_one_letter_code
_entity_poly.pdbx_strand_id
1 'polypeptide(L)'
;DYVAMVPNRDTLIVTGTEDEHGLEIMAKIAEDSHDKPRPISTVALRLEGDEWMPWLPPRSSPSFAKLHELRLRTVGAEYNDQKELLDEVHAATKAGLYVAQFNAMQNKASGQVTSYSVWSEGLDILLPQTDSIFFFRPKGAKEGEIVAGGSWDHVQQIVGNLMEPTGTYPERYLVRDFPSDYQLEAIGRQIEP
;
A
#
# COMPACT_ATOMS: atom_id res chain seq x y z
N ASP A 1 19.16 -3.75 15.66
CA ASP A 1 17.86 -3.35 16.23
C ASP A 1 16.94 -4.55 16.37
N TYR A 2 15.86 -4.42 17.14
CA TYR A 2 14.84 -5.45 17.26
C TYR A 2 13.68 -5.17 16.32
N VAL A 3 13.16 -6.23 15.73
CA VAL A 3 11.90 -6.23 14.98
C VAL A 3 10.93 -7.20 15.66
N ALA A 4 9.66 -6.82 15.70
CA ALA A 4 8.60 -7.59 16.31
C ALA A 4 7.40 -7.73 15.37
N MET A 5 6.63 -8.80 15.55
CA MET A 5 5.31 -8.99 14.93
C MET A 5 4.31 -9.57 15.91
N VAL A 6 3.05 -9.18 15.74
CA VAL A 6 1.91 -9.72 16.50
C VAL A 6 0.85 -10.22 15.51
N PRO A 7 1.10 -11.34 14.80
CA PRO A 7 0.20 -11.86 13.77
C PRO A 7 -1.15 -12.34 14.33
N ASN A 8 -1.16 -12.72 15.62
CA ASN A 8 -2.35 -13.18 16.34
C ASN A 8 -2.22 -12.79 17.83
N ARG A 9 -3.35 -12.74 18.55
CA ARG A 9 -3.43 -12.31 19.96
C ARG A 9 -2.59 -13.13 20.95
N ASP A 10 -2.23 -14.35 20.58
CA ASP A 10 -1.48 -15.30 21.39
C ASP A 10 -0.03 -15.50 20.89
N THR A 11 0.38 -14.72 19.89
CA THR A 11 1.66 -14.91 19.20
C THR A 11 2.40 -13.57 19.11
N LEU A 12 3.51 -13.46 19.85
CA LEU A 12 4.50 -12.39 19.70
C LEU A 12 5.81 -13.01 19.22
N ILE A 13 6.36 -12.47 18.13
CA ILE A 13 7.63 -12.91 17.55
C ILE A 13 8.59 -11.73 17.62
N VAL A 14 9.83 -11.97 18.04
CA VAL A 14 10.89 -10.94 18.10
C VAL A 14 12.17 -11.54 17.52
N THR A 15 12.85 -10.79 16.67
CA THR A 15 14.19 -11.13 16.17
C THR A 15 15.03 -9.86 15.94
N GLY A 16 16.29 -10.03 15.50
CA GLY A 16 17.15 -8.92 15.08
C GLY A 16 16.92 -8.52 13.63
N THR A 17 17.05 -7.23 13.33
CA THR A 17 16.96 -6.70 11.95
C THR A 17 18.04 -7.23 11.01
N GLU A 18 19.14 -7.78 11.55
CA GLU A 18 20.26 -8.36 10.81
C GLU A 18 20.28 -9.89 10.88
N ASP A 19 19.33 -10.51 11.58
CA ASP A 19 19.21 -11.97 11.69
C ASP A 19 18.32 -12.51 10.57
N GLU A 20 18.88 -12.70 9.38
CA GLU A 20 18.14 -13.17 8.20
C GLU A 20 17.43 -14.51 8.44
N HIS A 21 18.03 -15.44 9.18
CA HIS A 21 17.37 -16.70 9.50
C HIS A 21 16.20 -16.49 10.46
N GLY A 22 16.38 -15.61 11.45
CA GLY A 22 15.30 -15.18 12.34
C GLY A 22 14.17 -14.48 11.60
N LEU A 23 14.46 -13.65 10.59
CA LEU A 23 13.46 -12.98 9.75
C LEU A 23 12.65 -13.98 8.90
N GLU A 24 13.32 -14.99 8.34
CA GLU A 24 12.67 -16.08 7.61
C GLU A 24 11.70 -16.87 8.52
N ILE A 25 12.16 -17.26 9.71
CA ILE A 25 11.33 -17.94 10.71
C ILE A 25 10.16 -17.05 11.14
N MET A 26 10.41 -15.76 11.39
CA MET A 26 9.38 -14.79 11.76
C MET A 26 8.29 -14.70 10.69
N ALA A 27 8.67 -14.56 9.42
CA ALA A 27 7.72 -14.50 8.31
C ALA A 27 6.86 -15.76 8.22
N LYS A 28 7.47 -16.94 8.40
CA LYS A 28 6.75 -18.22 8.39
C LYS A 28 5.75 -18.34 9.54
N ILE A 29 6.17 -18.07 10.78
CA ILE A 29 5.27 -18.15 11.95
C ILE A 29 4.14 -17.11 11.83
N ALA A 30 4.44 -15.92 11.29
CA ALA A 30 3.46 -14.88 11.07
C ALA A 30 2.38 -15.29 10.07
N GLU A 31 2.76 -15.89 8.94
CA GLU A 31 1.81 -16.46 7.98
C GLU A 31 0.92 -17.53 8.63
N ASP A 32 1.53 -18.55 9.24
CA ASP A 32 0.81 -19.67 9.86
C ASP A 32 -0.14 -19.21 10.98
N SER A 33 0.21 -18.13 11.69
CA SER A 33 -0.58 -17.61 12.81
C SER A 33 -1.68 -16.64 12.36
N HIS A 34 -1.50 -15.96 11.22
CA HIS A 34 -2.51 -15.08 10.64
C HIS A 34 -3.70 -15.86 10.06
N ASP A 35 -3.47 -17.09 9.59
CA ASP A 35 -4.54 -17.97 9.09
C ASP A 35 -5.44 -18.54 10.21
N LYS A 36 -5.06 -18.32 11.48
CA LYS A 36 -5.87 -18.72 12.64
C LYS A 36 -6.95 -17.67 12.92
N PRO A 37 -8.06 -18.04 13.60
CA PRO A 37 -9.12 -17.09 13.93
C PRO A 37 -8.62 -15.86 14.69
N ARG A 38 -9.21 -14.70 14.36
CA ARG A 38 -8.90 -13.39 14.95
C ARG A 38 -7.43 -12.96 14.76
N PRO A 39 -6.95 -12.88 13.50
CA PRO A 39 -5.65 -12.29 13.22
C PRO A 39 -5.59 -10.83 13.71
N ILE A 40 -4.37 -10.34 13.95
CA ILE A 40 -4.12 -8.94 14.31
C ILE A 40 -3.37 -8.24 13.16
N SER A 41 -2.05 -8.41 13.07
CA SER A 41 -1.25 -7.71 12.05
C SER A 41 0.01 -8.49 11.73
N THR A 42 0.27 -8.65 10.44
CA THR A 42 1.50 -9.23 9.90
C THR A 42 2.49 -8.16 9.45
N VAL A 43 2.30 -6.91 9.88
CA VAL A 43 3.26 -5.82 9.67
C VAL A 43 4.41 -5.98 10.67
N ALA A 44 5.63 -6.09 10.15
CA ALA A 44 6.83 -6.05 10.98
C ALA A 44 7.04 -4.64 11.55
N LEU A 45 7.34 -4.55 12.84
CA LEU A 45 7.59 -3.29 13.54
C LEU A 45 9.03 -3.26 14.03
N ARG A 46 9.79 -2.23 13.68
CA ARG A 46 11.13 -1.98 14.22
C ARG A 46 11.04 -0.98 15.37
N LEU A 47 11.79 -1.23 16.44
CA LEU A 47 11.94 -0.27 17.52
C LEU A 47 12.90 0.86 17.09
N GLU A 48 12.39 2.08 16.98
CA GLU A 48 13.13 3.30 16.70
C GLU A 48 13.01 4.25 17.90
N GLY A 49 14.09 4.34 18.71
CA GLY A 49 14.01 5.01 19.99
C GLY A 49 13.09 4.26 20.96
N ASP A 50 11.98 4.89 21.36
CA ASP A 50 10.93 4.33 22.19
C ASP A 50 9.64 3.99 21.42
N GLU A 51 9.62 4.19 20.10
CA GLU A 51 8.45 3.96 19.25
C GLU A 51 8.62 2.72 18.34
N TRP A 52 7.52 1.98 18.16
CA TRP A 52 7.46 0.84 17.22
C TRP A 52 6.91 1.31 15.88
N MET A 53 7.77 1.29 14.86
CA MET A 53 7.45 1.81 13.53
C MET A 53 7.33 0.70 12.49
N PRO A 54 6.37 0.76 11.55
CA PRO A 54 6.31 -0.16 10.41
C PRO A 54 7.64 -0.24 9.68
N TRP A 55 8.11 -1.46 9.41
CA TRP A 55 9.43 -1.69 8.86
C TRP A 55 9.43 -2.83 7.85
N LEU A 56 10.33 -2.71 6.87
CA LEU A 56 10.71 -3.77 5.96
C LEU A 56 12.24 -3.81 5.88
N PRO A 57 12.85 -4.98 5.66
CA PRO A 57 14.28 -5.04 5.38
C PRO A 57 14.59 -4.36 4.03
N PRO A 58 15.87 -4.12 3.70
CA PRO A 58 16.26 -3.66 2.37
C PRO A 58 15.71 -4.58 1.27
N ARG A 59 15.37 -4.04 0.10
CA ARG A 59 14.87 -4.82 -1.06
C ARG A 59 15.80 -5.96 -1.49
N SER A 60 17.09 -5.87 -1.17
CA SER A 60 18.10 -6.91 -1.42
C SER A 60 18.07 -8.07 -0.42
N SER A 61 17.34 -7.94 0.70
CA SER A 61 17.21 -9.01 1.70
C SER A 61 16.38 -10.17 1.14
N PRO A 62 16.78 -11.43 1.38
CA PRO A 62 15.97 -12.60 1.03
C PRO A 62 14.57 -12.57 1.64
N SER A 63 14.45 -12.00 2.84
CA SER A 63 13.20 -11.91 3.60
C SER A 63 12.24 -10.83 3.08
N PHE A 64 12.72 -9.90 2.24
CA PHE A 64 11.94 -8.74 1.79
C PHE A 64 10.63 -9.14 1.12
N ALA A 65 10.68 -10.03 0.13
CA ALA A 65 9.50 -10.36 -0.66
C ALA A 65 8.37 -10.92 0.21
N LYS A 66 8.70 -11.81 1.16
CA LYS A 66 7.71 -12.42 2.05
C LYS A 66 7.17 -11.45 3.08
N LEU A 67 8.03 -10.64 3.70
CA LEU A 67 7.62 -9.63 4.67
C LEU A 67 6.78 -8.52 4.03
N HIS A 68 7.11 -8.15 2.79
CA HIS A 68 6.32 -7.21 2.01
C HIS A 68 4.93 -7.78 1.70
N GLU A 69 4.85 -9.01 1.21
CA GLU A 69 3.57 -9.70 0.97
C GLU A 69 2.69 -9.70 2.23
N LEU A 70 3.27 -10.10 3.37
CA LEU A 70 2.59 -10.11 4.67
C LEU A 70 2.10 -8.73 5.09
N ARG A 71 2.92 -7.68 4.90
CA ARG A 71 2.50 -6.30 5.13
C ARG A 71 1.29 -5.94 4.25
N LEU A 72 1.33 -6.27 2.95
CA LEU A 72 0.25 -5.96 2.01
C LEU A 72 -1.06 -6.67 2.38
N ARG A 73 -1.02 -7.89 2.93
CA ARG A 73 -2.23 -8.60 3.42
C ARG A 73 -2.93 -7.80 4.51
N THR A 74 -2.20 -7.34 5.52
CA THR A 74 -2.77 -6.54 6.61
C THR A 74 -3.24 -5.18 6.10
N VAL A 75 -2.36 -4.42 5.44
CA VAL A 75 -2.67 -3.06 4.98
C VAL A 75 -3.83 -3.06 3.97
N GLY A 76 -3.90 -4.07 3.10
CA GLY A 76 -5.00 -4.22 2.14
C GLY A 76 -6.34 -4.48 2.81
N ALA A 77 -6.38 -5.30 3.87
CA ALA A 77 -7.60 -5.52 4.66
C ALA A 77 -8.06 -4.21 5.31
N GLU A 78 -7.15 -3.48 5.95
CA GLU A 78 -7.45 -2.19 6.59
C GLU A 78 -7.98 -1.15 5.59
N TYR A 79 -7.40 -1.05 4.38
CA TYR A 79 -7.91 -0.16 3.35
C TYR A 79 -9.29 -0.56 2.82
N ASN A 80 -9.60 -1.86 2.78
CA ASN A 80 -10.91 -2.36 2.35
C ASN A 80 -11.97 -2.02 3.39
N ASP A 81 -11.73 -2.34 4.67
CA ASP A 81 -12.64 -2.01 5.77
C ASP A 81 -12.88 -0.49 5.84
N GLN A 82 -11.81 0.30 5.71
CA GLN A 82 -11.90 1.76 5.65
C GLN A 82 -12.70 2.23 4.43
N LYS A 83 -12.52 1.62 3.26
CA LYS A 83 -13.25 2.00 2.04
C LYS A 83 -14.74 1.77 2.18
N GLU A 84 -15.15 0.62 2.73
CA GLU A 84 -16.57 0.31 2.94
C GLU A 84 -17.25 1.40 3.77
N LEU A 85 -16.63 1.80 4.88
CA LEU A 85 -17.15 2.87 5.74
C LEU A 85 -17.16 4.24 5.04
N LEU A 86 -16.12 4.59 4.30
CA LEU A 86 -16.04 5.87 3.58
C LEU A 86 -17.06 5.96 2.43
N ASP A 87 -17.27 4.88 1.69
CA ASP A 87 -18.27 4.82 0.62
C ASP A 87 -19.68 5.06 1.19
N GLU A 88 -20.02 4.44 2.34
CA GLU A 88 -21.29 4.67 3.03
C GLU A 88 -21.47 6.14 3.45
N VAL A 89 -20.44 6.74 4.07
CA VAL A 89 -20.46 8.14 4.50
C VAL A 89 -20.60 9.09 3.33
N HIS A 90 -19.89 8.87 2.22
CA HIS A 90 -19.96 9.74 1.05
C HIS A 90 -21.27 9.58 0.27
N ALA A 91 -21.85 8.39 0.23
CA ALA A 91 -23.19 8.18 -0.32
C ALA A 91 -24.25 8.95 0.49
N ALA A 92 -24.15 8.93 1.82
CA ALA A 92 -25.07 9.65 2.70
C ALA A 92 -24.92 11.17 2.62
N THR A 93 -23.69 11.67 2.50
CA THR A 93 -23.39 13.11 2.49
C THR A 93 -23.37 13.74 1.09
N LYS A 94 -23.41 12.92 0.02
CA LYS A 94 -23.26 13.35 -1.39
C LYS A 94 -21.97 14.14 -1.63
N ALA A 95 -20.88 13.75 -0.96
CA ALA A 95 -19.60 14.45 -1.01
C ALA A 95 -18.94 14.42 -2.39
N GLY A 96 -19.33 13.50 -3.28
CA GLY A 96 -18.77 13.39 -4.64
C GLY A 96 -17.33 12.86 -4.68
N LEU A 97 -16.77 12.43 -3.55
CA LEU A 97 -15.44 11.83 -3.45
C LEU A 97 -15.49 10.35 -3.86
N TYR A 98 -14.56 9.96 -4.71
CA TYR A 98 -14.34 8.56 -5.07
C TYR A 98 -13.28 7.94 -4.15
N VAL A 99 -13.65 6.90 -3.40
CA VAL A 99 -12.68 6.17 -2.57
C VAL A 99 -11.97 5.14 -3.44
N ALA A 100 -10.71 5.38 -3.78
CA ALA A 100 -9.97 4.46 -4.65
C ALA A 100 -9.69 3.13 -3.94
N GLN A 101 -9.75 2.06 -4.72
CA GLN A 101 -9.47 0.71 -4.25
C GLN A 101 -7.97 0.49 -4.08
N PHE A 102 -7.58 -0.20 -3.01
CA PHE A 102 -6.26 -0.77 -2.86
C PHE A 102 -6.22 -2.11 -3.60
N ASN A 103 -5.31 -2.26 -4.55
CA ASN A 103 -5.17 -3.49 -5.32
C ASN A 103 -3.82 -4.14 -5.01
N ALA A 104 -3.78 -5.47 -5.04
CA ALA A 104 -2.54 -6.24 -5.03
C ALA A 104 -2.48 -7.10 -6.29
N MET A 105 -1.30 -7.18 -6.90
CA MET A 105 -1.01 -8.02 -8.05
C MET A 105 0.22 -8.86 -7.76
N GLN A 106 0.19 -10.11 -8.19
CA GLN A 106 1.33 -11.00 -8.14
C GLN A 106 1.99 -11.05 -9.51
N ASN A 107 3.27 -10.71 -9.57
CA ASN A 107 4.08 -10.93 -10.76
C ASN A 107 4.21 -12.44 -10.99
N LYS A 108 3.75 -12.92 -12.15
CA LYS A 108 3.70 -14.36 -12.45
C LYS A 108 5.08 -15.01 -12.60
N ALA A 109 6.11 -14.23 -12.94
CA ALA A 109 7.46 -14.72 -13.17
C ALA A 109 8.28 -14.80 -11.87
N SER A 110 8.20 -13.77 -11.02
CA SER A 110 8.94 -13.71 -9.76
C SER A 110 8.15 -14.22 -8.56
N GLY A 111 6.81 -14.32 -8.67
CA GLY A 111 5.91 -14.62 -7.56
C GLY A 111 5.75 -13.47 -6.56
N GLN A 112 6.43 -12.34 -6.79
CA GLN A 112 6.39 -11.18 -5.90
C GLN A 112 5.04 -10.48 -5.97
N VAL A 113 4.52 -10.08 -4.81
CA VAL A 113 3.28 -9.31 -4.72
C VAL A 113 3.61 -7.83 -4.57
N THR A 114 2.94 -7.00 -5.35
CA THR A 114 3.02 -5.53 -5.30
C THR A 114 1.62 -4.93 -5.29
N SER A 115 1.47 -3.81 -4.60
CA SER A 115 0.20 -3.08 -4.54
C SER A 115 0.15 -1.90 -5.50
N TYR A 116 -1.03 -1.60 -6.02
CA TYR A 116 -1.25 -0.44 -6.86
C TYR A 116 -2.60 0.22 -6.61
N SER A 117 -2.68 1.51 -6.94
CA SER A 117 -3.91 2.28 -6.98
C SER A 117 -4.04 2.99 -8.33
N VAL A 118 -5.23 3.47 -8.64
CA VAL A 118 -5.51 4.19 -9.88
C VAL A 118 -5.97 5.60 -9.55
N TRP A 119 -5.26 6.57 -10.10
CA TRP A 119 -5.65 7.98 -10.11
C TRP A 119 -6.26 8.29 -11.46
N SER A 120 -7.59 8.45 -11.48
CA SER A 120 -8.34 8.72 -12.72
C SER A 120 -8.55 10.22 -12.92
N GLU A 121 -8.36 10.68 -14.16
CA GLU A 121 -8.61 12.08 -14.54
C GLU A 121 -10.09 12.45 -14.38
N GLY A 122 -10.35 13.62 -13.80
CA GLY A 122 -11.69 14.20 -13.68
C GLY A 122 -12.50 13.74 -12.45
N LEU A 123 -11.86 13.12 -11.47
CA LEU A 123 -12.48 12.75 -10.19
C LEU A 123 -11.72 13.35 -9.01
N ASP A 124 -12.45 13.72 -7.96
CA ASP A 124 -11.88 13.93 -6.63
C ASP A 124 -11.75 12.56 -5.96
N ILE A 125 -10.52 12.16 -5.61
CA ILE A 125 -10.22 10.78 -5.18
C ILE A 125 -9.55 10.78 -3.80
N LEU A 126 -9.95 9.83 -2.95
CA LEU A 126 -9.18 9.43 -1.76
C LEU A 126 -8.28 8.24 -2.12
N LEU A 127 -7.02 8.53 -2.47
CA LEU A 127 -6.03 7.54 -2.88
C LEU A 127 -5.45 6.80 -1.67
N PRO A 128 -5.44 5.46 -1.65
CA PRO A 128 -4.67 4.70 -0.68
C PRO A 128 -3.18 4.74 -1.04
N GLN A 129 -2.31 4.69 -0.04
CA GLN A 129 -0.88 4.51 -0.24
C GLN A 129 -0.55 3.06 -0.64
N THR A 130 0.00 2.91 -1.85
CA THR A 130 0.35 1.63 -2.52
C THR A 130 1.82 1.61 -2.94
N ASP A 131 2.31 0.52 -3.54
CA ASP A 131 3.69 0.47 -4.07
C ASP A 131 3.84 1.29 -5.35
N SER A 132 2.80 1.30 -6.20
CA SER A 132 2.73 2.10 -7.42
C SER A 132 1.38 2.79 -7.60
N ILE A 133 1.36 3.85 -8.42
CA ILE A 133 0.14 4.53 -8.85
C ILE A 133 0.08 4.50 -10.37
N PHE A 134 -1.07 4.12 -10.92
CA PHE A 134 -1.36 4.24 -12.35
C PHE A 134 -2.28 5.43 -12.61
N PHE A 135 -1.91 6.23 -13.61
CA PHE A 135 -2.68 7.39 -14.04
C PHE A 135 -3.55 7.02 -15.22
N PHE A 136 -4.86 7.13 -15.04
CA PHE A 136 -5.84 6.69 -16.03
C PHE A 136 -6.61 7.87 -16.61
N ARG A 137 -6.64 7.95 -17.95
CA ARG A 137 -7.41 8.94 -18.70
C ARG A 137 -8.60 8.25 -19.37
N PRO A 138 -9.84 8.51 -18.91
CA PRO A 138 -11.03 7.97 -19.56
C PRO A 138 -11.19 8.51 -21.00
N LYS A 139 -11.51 7.62 -21.94
CA LYS A 139 -11.92 7.94 -23.32
C LYS A 139 -13.38 7.51 -23.50
N GLY A 140 -14.31 8.32 -22.99
CA GLY A 140 -15.74 8.02 -23.02
C GLY A 140 -16.20 7.10 -21.88
N ALA A 141 -17.39 6.48 -22.02
CA ALA A 141 -18.09 5.84 -20.90
C ALA A 141 -17.54 4.48 -20.44
N LYS A 142 -16.74 3.79 -21.27
CA LYS A 142 -16.23 2.42 -20.98
C LYS A 142 -14.79 2.19 -21.41
N GLU A 143 -14.12 3.18 -21.98
CA GLU A 143 -12.77 3.07 -22.50
C GLU A 143 -11.87 4.12 -21.85
N GLY A 144 -10.57 3.91 -21.92
CA GLY A 144 -9.55 4.83 -21.42
C GLY A 144 -8.17 4.19 -21.51
N GLU A 145 -7.15 4.93 -21.13
CA GLU A 145 -5.76 4.48 -21.20
C GLU A 145 -4.97 4.85 -19.96
N ILE A 146 -4.01 3.99 -19.61
CA ILE A 146 -2.98 4.32 -18.63
C ILE A 146 -1.97 5.24 -19.33
N VAL A 147 -1.92 6.51 -18.91
CA VAL A 147 -1.06 7.53 -19.51
C VAL A 147 0.33 7.54 -18.88
N ALA A 148 0.41 7.26 -17.58
CA ALA A 148 1.64 7.16 -16.79
C ALA A 148 1.51 6.14 -15.65
N GLY A 149 2.63 5.72 -15.08
CA GLY A 149 2.68 4.85 -13.90
C GLY A 149 4.06 4.80 -13.30
N GLY A 150 4.14 4.83 -11.97
CA GLY A 150 5.41 4.83 -11.24
C GLY A 150 5.26 4.43 -9.79
N SER A 151 6.40 4.23 -9.11
CA SER A 151 6.42 3.94 -7.68
C SER A 151 5.85 5.11 -6.87
N TRP A 152 5.27 4.81 -5.71
CA TRP A 152 4.71 5.84 -4.83
C TRP A 152 5.70 6.96 -4.52
N ASP A 153 6.91 6.62 -4.11
CA ASP A 153 7.93 7.60 -3.74
C ASP A 153 8.30 8.53 -4.92
N HIS A 154 8.45 7.96 -6.12
CA HIS A 154 8.76 8.74 -7.34
C HIS A 154 7.60 9.67 -7.71
N VAL A 155 6.37 9.17 -7.63
CA VAL A 155 5.16 9.96 -7.89
C VAL A 155 5.03 11.09 -6.86
N GLN A 156 5.21 10.79 -5.57
CA GLN A 156 5.14 11.79 -4.50
C GLN A 156 6.19 12.90 -4.65
N GLN A 157 7.38 12.58 -5.18
CA GLN A 157 8.40 13.59 -5.48
C GLN A 157 7.99 14.58 -6.58
N ILE A 158 7.23 14.12 -7.58
CA ILE A 158 6.85 14.93 -8.75
C ILE A 158 5.53 15.67 -8.53
N VAL A 159 4.53 15.00 -7.93
CA VAL A 159 3.15 15.50 -7.81
C VAL A 159 2.63 15.48 -6.37
N GLY A 160 3.49 15.30 -5.37
CA GLY A 160 3.07 15.25 -3.97
C GLY A 160 2.40 16.54 -3.49
N ASN A 161 2.63 17.68 -4.16
CA ASN A 161 1.92 18.93 -3.89
C ASN A 161 0.42 18.87 -4.26
N LEU A 162 0.01 17.89 -5.07
CA LEU A 162 -1.39 17.61 -5.41
C LEU A 162 -2.05 16.62 -4.44
N MET A 163 -1.28 16.06 -3.51
CA MET A 163 -1.70 14.99 -2.61
C MET A 163 -1.84 15.52 -1.18
N GLU A 164 -3.07 15.67 -0.70
CA GLU A 164 -3.38 16.16 0.64
C GLU A 164 -3.58 14.98 1.60
N PRO A 165 -2.71 14.75 2.60
CA PRO A 165 -2.92 13.68 3.58
C PRO A 165 -4.16 13.95 4.43
N THR A 166 -4.93 12.91 4.71
CA THR A 166 -6.19 13.01 5.47
C THR A 166 -6.02 12.93 6.98
N GLY A 167 -4.85 12.49 7.47
CA GLY A 167 -4.59 12.25 8.89
C GLY A 167 -5.28 10.99 9.43
N THR A 168 -5.60 10.02 8.57
CA THR A 168 -6.23 8.75 8.96
C THR A 168 -5.22 7.60 8.97
N TYR A 169 -5.60 6.45 9.54
CA TYR A 169 -4.83 5.22 9.42
C TYR A 169 -5.68 4.08 8.84
N PRO A 170 -5.21 3.38 7.80
CA PRO A 170 -4.11 3.77 6.94
C PRO A 170 -4.37 5.14 6.27
N GLU A 171 -3.29 5.85 5.92
CA GLU A 171 -3.38 7.20 5.37
C GLU A 171 -3.97 7.16 3.96
N ARG A 172 -4.89 8.07 3.68
CA ARG A 172 -5.33 8.36 2.31
C ARG A 172 -4.91 9.76 1.93
N TYR A 173 -4.77 9.96 0.63
CA TYR A 173 -4.41 11.24 0.05
C TYR A 173 -5.57 11.72 -0.79
N LEU A 174 -6.12 12.86 -0.41
CA LEU A 174 -7.12 13.55 -1.19
C LEU A 174 -6.45 14.25 -2.36
N VAL A 175 -6.89 13.88 -3.56
CA VAL A 175 -6.44 14.45 -4.82
C VAL A 175 -7.66 14.99 -5.57
N ARG A 176 -7.54 16.22 -6.08
CA ARG A 176 -8.63 16.90 -6.80
C ARG A 176 -8.22 17.28 -8.22
N ASP A 177 -6.94 17.55 -8.41
CA ASP A 177 -6.36 17.85 -9.71
C ASP A 177 -5.72 16.59 -10.31
N PHE A 178 -5.72 16.48 -11.63
CA PHE A 178 -4.94 15.47 -12.33
C PHE A 178 -3.58 16.05 -12.72
N PRO A 179 -2.47 15.27 -12.67
CA PRO A 179 -1.18 15.79 -13.08
C PRO A 179 -1.16 16.30 -14.51
N SER A 180 -0.40 17.37 -14.74
CA SER A 180 -0.17 17.91 -16.08
C SER A 180 0.59 16.92 -16.97
N ASP A 181 0.47 17.05 -18.30
CA ASP A 181 1.19 16.17 -19.24
C ASP A 181 2.71 16.18 -19.01
N TYR A 182 3.30 17.31 -18.61
CA TYR A 182 4.72 17.40 -18.24
C TYR A 182 5.07 16.57 -17.00
N GLN A 183 4.21 16.61 -15.97
CA GLN A 183 4.38 15.78 -14.76
C GLN A 183 4.19 14.29 -15.09
N LEU A 184 3.20 13.95 -15.92
CA LEU A 184 2.98 12.57 -16.38
C LEU A 184 4.17 12.04 -17.18
N GLU A 185 4.77 12.87 -18.04
CA GLU A 185 5.99 12.53 -18.77
C GLU A 185 7.18 12.30 -17.82
N ALA A 186 7.35 13.14 -16.80
CA ALA A 186 8.39 13.00 -15.79
C ALA A 186 8.20 11.74 -14.92
N ILE A 187 6.95 11.33 -14.64
CA ILE A 187 6.65 10.06 -13.99
C ILE A 187 7.00 8.88 -14.90
N GLY A 188 6.63 8.99 -16.19
CA GLY A 188 6.87 7.98 -17.20
C GLY A 188 5.92 6.79 -17.11
N ARG A 189 6.29 5.68 -17.76
CA ARG A 189 5.54 4.42 -17.77
C ARG A 189 6.38 3.31 -17.17
N GLN A 190 6.76 3.44 -15.91
CA GLN A 190 7.34 2.36 -15.13
C GLN A 190 6.23 1.38 -14.74
N ILE A 191 5.67 0.73 -15.75
CA ILE A 191 4.66 -0.32 -15.63
C ILE A 191 5.45 -1.61 -15.49
N GLU A 192 5.98 -1.88 -14.30
CA GLU A 192 6.42 -3.25 -14.00
C GLU A 192 5.18 -4.09 -13.66
N PRO A 193 4.87 -5.15 -14.43
CA PRO A 193 3.88 -6.15 -14.05
C PRO A 193 4.38 -7.08 -12.94
#